data_AF-A0A3D4JVR9-F1
#
_entry.id   AF-A0A3D4JVR9-F1
#
_cell.length_a   1.000
_cell.length_b   1.000
_cell.length_c   1.000
_cell.angle_alpha   90.00
_cell.angle_beta   90.00
_cell.angle_gamma   90.00
#
_symmetry.space_group_name_H-M   'P 1'
#
loop_
_entity.id
_entity.type
_entity.pdbx_description
1 polymer ?
#
loop_
_entity_poly.entity_id
_entity_poly.type
_entity_poly.pdbx_seq_one_letter_code
_entity_poly.pdbx_strand_id
1 'polypeptide(L)'
;MPKCFSGHLIILFLALIFLINIVVWKFKIIKKRNWILYLVAFLFFGFVIPLLSVDFEIEKATKDQPIVDSFTLLYTYFRFPVWWFIGILQLLILRKFIN
;
A
#
# COMPACT_ATOMS: atom_id res chain seq x y z
N MET A 1 3.13 -24.34 7.53
CA MET A 1 3.06 -23.02 8.18
C MET A 1 3.51 -21.98 7.17
N PRO A 2 2.60 -21.19 6.57
CA PRO A 2 3.01 -20.17 5.62
C PRO A 2 3.80 -19.12 6.40
N LYS A 3 5.10 -19.08 6.11
CA LYS A 3 6.10 -18.29 6.84
C LYS A 3 5.78 -16.81 6.67
N CYS A 4 5.90 -16.07 7.77
CA CYS A 4 5.88 -14.62 8.02
C CYS A 4 6.66 -13.71 7.03
N PHE A 5 6.72 -14.00 5.73
CA PHE A 5 7.45 -13.18 4.74
C PHE A 5 6.63 -11.97 4.25
N SER A 6 5.31 -12.02 4.41
CA SER A 6 4.37 -10.93 4.15
C SER A 6 4.80 -9.60 4.80
N GLY A 7 5.31 -9.65 6.03
CA GLY A 7 5.73 -8.44 6.75
C GLY A 7 6.87 -7.67 6.10
N HIS A 8 7.82 -8.35 5.44
CA HIS A 8 9.01 -7.69 4.89
C HIS A 8 8.68 -6.84 3.66
N LEU A 9 7.80 -7.33 2.78
CA LEU A 9 7.29 -6.56 1.65
C LEU A 9 6.45 -5.38 2.12
N ILE A 10 5.59 -5.59 3.13
CA ILE A 10 4.81 -4.49 3.72
C ILE A 10 5.73 -3.41 4.29
N ILE A 11 6.79 -3.79 5.03
CA ILE A 11 7.78 -2.85 5.58
C ILE A 11 8.52 -2.11 4.46
N LEU A 12 8.90 -2.80 3.39
CA LEU A 12 9.57 -2.19 2.23
C LEU A 12 8.68 -1.15 1.55
N PHE A 13 7.42 -1.48 1.29
CA PHE A 13 6.45 -0.53 0.76
C PHE A 13 6.23 0.64 1.72
N LEU A 14 6.08 0.38 3.03
CA LEU A 14 5.94 1.42 4.04
C LEU A 14 7.13 2.40 4.04
N ALA A 15 8.36 1.87 3.94
CA ALA A 15 9.58 2.66 3.88
C ALA A 15 9.62 3.51 2.61
N LEU A 16 9.27 2.95 1.45
CA LEU A 16 9.20 3.68 0.18
C LEU A 16 8.19 4.83 0.25
N ILE A 17 7.02 4.57 0.82
CA ILE A 17 5.98 5.57 1.02
C ILE A 17 6.46 6.70 1.94
N PHE A 18 7.15 6.35 3.03
CA PHE A 18 7.69 7.34 3.97
C PHE A 18 8.72 8.25 3.28
N LEU A 19 9.55 7.66 2.42
CA LEU A 19 10.56 8.38 1.65
C LEU A 19 9.94 9.34 0.64
N ILE A 20 8.89 8.91 -0.08
CA ILE A 20 8.11 9.79 -0.97
C ILE A 20 7.48 10.95 -0.19
N ASN A 21 6.89 10.68 0.98
CA ASN A 21 6.31 11.72 1.84
C ASN A 21 7.36 12.76 2.27
N ILE A 22 8.56 12.32 2.68
CA ILE A 22 9.66 13.22 3.05
C ILE A 22 10.07 14.11 1.87
N VAL A 23 10.21 13.53 0.66
CA VAL A 23 10.56 14.28 -0.55
C VAL A 23 9.48 15.30 -0.87
N VAL A 24 8.22 14.88 -0.90
CA VAL A 24 7.06 15.74 -1.18
C VAL A 24 6.98 16.90 -0.17
N TRP A 25 7.28 16.64 1.11
CA TRP A 25 7.31 17.65 2.16
C TRP A 25 8.49 18.62 2.01
N LYS A 26 9.72 18.10 1.84
CA LYS A 26 10.95 18.90 1.72
C LYS A 26 10.92 19.87 0.55
N PHE A 27 10.35 19.44 -0.58
CA PHE A 27 10.28 20.27 -1.78
C PHE A 27 9.04 21.19 -1.83
N LYS A 28 8.17 21.21 -0.80
CA LYS A 28 6.90 21.97 -0.77
C LYS A 28 6.11 21.89 -2.08
N ILE A 29 6.14 20.73 -2.74
CA ILE A 29 5.51 20.52 -4.06
C ILE A 29 3.99 20.77 -3.97
N ILE A 30 3.41 20.60 -2.78
CA ILE A 30 1.99 20.80 -2.48
C ILE A 30 1.69 22.25 -2.03
N LYS A 31 2.44 23.25 -2.53
CA LYS A 31 2.06 24.67 -2.30
C LYS A 31 0.73 25.05 -2.97
N LYS A 32 0.28 24.27 -3.96
CA LYS A 32 -1.02 24.41 -4.62
C LYS A 32 -1.82 23.13 -4.41
N ARG A 33 -3.11 23.27 -4.12
CA ARG A 33 -4.07 22.17 -3.89
C ARG A 33 -4.29 21.34 -5.17
N ASN A 34 -3.25 20.64 -5.61
CA ASN A 34 -3.27 19.79 -6.80
C ASN A 34 -4.07 18.52 -6.48
N TRP A 35 -5.38 18.58 -6.72
CA TRP A 35 -6.29 17.43 -6.65
C TRP A 35 -5.77 16.22 -7.43
N ILE A 36 -5.03 16.44 -8.52
CA ILE A 36 -4.34 15.38 -9.27
C ILE A 36 -3.37 14.58 -8.40
N LEU A 37 -2.57 15.21 -7.54
CA LEU A 37 -1.64 14.47 -6.67
C LEU A 37 -2.37 13.60 -5.65
N TYR A 38 -3.49 14.10 -5.11
CA TYR A 38 -4.34 13.34 -4.20
C TYR A 38 -5.00 12.15 -4.89
N LEU A 39 -5.46 12.34 -6.14
CA LEU A 39 -6.08 11.29 -6.93
C LEU A 39 -5.06 10.23 -7.35
N VAL A 40 -3.86 10.62 -7.75
CA VAL A 40 -2.75 9.71 -8.05
C VAL A 40 -2.37 8.90 -6.81
N ALA A 41 -2.23 9.55 -5.65
CA ALA A 41 -1.98 8.84 -4.41
C ALA A 41 -3.11 7.85 -4.10
N PHE A 42 -4.37 8.28 -4.17
CA PHE A 42 -5.52 7.42 -3.94
C PHE A 42 -5.54 6.19 -4.86
N LEU A 43 -5.26 6.35 -6.16
CA LEU A 43 -5.18 5.22 -7.09
C LEU A 43 -4.00 4.28 -6.75
N PHE A 44 -2.86 4.84 -6.36
CA PHE A 44 -1.67 4.06 -6.01
C PHE A 44 -1.90 3.22 -4.75
N PHE A 45 -2.39 3.84 -3.67
CA PHE A 45 -2.70 3.17 -2.40
C PHE A 45 -3.97 2.32 -2.47
N GLY A 46 -4.93 2.71 -3.30
CA GLY A 46 -6.22 2.07 -3.43
C GLY A 46 -6.19 0.79 -4.26
N PHE A 47 -5.41 0.79 -5.34
CA PHE A 47 -5.45 -0.29 -6.32
C PHE A 47 -4.07 -0.85 -6.62
N VAL A 48 -3.09 -0.01 -6.98
CA VAL A 48 -1.80 -0.49 -7.49
C VAL A 48 -1.02 -1.30 -6.46
N ILE A 49 -0.79 -0.75 -5.27
CA ILE A 49 -0.04 -1.42 -4.20
C ILE A 49 -0.74 -2.72 -3.74
N PRO A 50 -2.04 -2.72 -3.41
CA PRO A 50 -2.68 -3.94 -2.96
C PRO A 50 -2.79 -5.00 -4.06
N LEU A 51 -3.05 -4.65 -5.33
CA LEU A 51 -3.04 -5.60 -6.45
C LEU A 51 -1.67 -6.27 -6.60
N LEU A 52 -0.60 -5.47 -6.65
CA LEU A 52 0.76 -6.02 -6.72
C LEU A 52 1.06 -6.92 -5.51
N SER A 53 0.67 -6.51 -4.30
CA SER A 53 0.84 -7.34 -3.10
C SER A 53 0.08 -8.66 -3.18
N VAL A 54 -1.09 -8.70 -3.84
CA VAL A 54 -1.88 -9.91 -3.98
C VAL A 54 -1.28 -10.82 -5.05
N ASP A 55 -0.92 -10.28 -6.21
CA ASP A 55 -0.32 -11.06 -7.30
C ASP A 55 0.98 -11.74 -6.87
N PHE A 56 1.87 -11.02 -6.18
CA PHE A 56 3.11 -11.61 -5.64
C PHE A 56 2.85 -12.71 -4.60
N GLU A 57 1.79 -12.58 -3.80
CA GLU A 57 1.45 -13.58 -2.79
C GLU A 57 0.87 -14.84 -3.44
N ILE A 58 -0.03 -14.67 -4.41
CA ILE A 58 -0.68 -15.76 -5.15
C ILE A 58 0.37 -16.50 -5.97
N GLU A 59 1.21 -15.81 -6.74
CA GLU A 59 2.25 -16.45 -7.56
C GLU A 59 3.15 -17.35 -6.70
N LYS A 60 3.55 -16.87 -5.52
CA LYS A 60 4.39 -17.63 -4.60
C LYS A 60 3.65 -18.78 -3.92
N ALA A 61 2.39 -18.58 -3.52
CA ALA A 61 1.56 -19.62 -2.92
C ALA A 61 1.28 -20.78 -3.90
N THR A 62 1.09 -20.46 -5.18
CA THR A 62 0.88 -21.46 -6.24
C THR A 62 2.15 -22.19 -6.67
N LYS A 63 3.33 -21.66 -6.33
CA LYS A 63 4.63 -22.21 -6.75
C LYS A 63 5.00 -23.49 -6.01
N ASP A 64 4.62 -23.58 -4.73
CA ASP A 64 4.93 -24.72 -3.86
C ASP A 64 3.71 -25.61 -3.57
N GLN A 65 2.48 -25.14 -3.83
CA GLN A 65 1.24 -25.89 -3.57
C GLN A 65 0.23 -25.73 -4.72
N PRO A 66 -0.28 -26.83 -5.31
CA PRO A 66 -1.22 -26.77 -6.44
C PRO A 66 -2.64 -26.36 -6.04
N ILE A 67 -2.96 -26.37 -4.75
CA ILE A 67 -4.28 -26.00 -4.21
C ILE A 67 -4.08 -24.85 -3.24
N VAL A 68 -4.49 -23.65 -3.65
CA VAL A 68 -4.51 -22.47 -2.79
C VAL A 68 -5.78 -22.51 -1.96
N ASP A 69 -5.64 -22.53 -0.64
CA ASP A 69 -6.75 -22.54 0.30
C ASP A 69 -7.56 -21.23 0.21
N SER A 70 -8.89 -21.33 0.19
CA SER A 70 -9.81 -20.19 0.09
C SER A 70 -9.62 -19.18 1.22
N PHE A 71 -9.23 -19.64 2.42
CA PHE A 71 -8.89 -18.76 3.54
C PHE A 71 -7.59 -17.96 3.31
N THR A 72 -6.63 -18.54 2.60
CA THR A 72 -5.38 -17.86 2.21
C THR A 72 -5.64 -16.77 1.18
N LEU A 73 -6.52 -17.05 0.21
CA LEU A 73 -7.00 -16.04 -0.74
C LEU A 73 -7.74 -14.92 -0.03
N LEU A 74 -8.67 -15.25 0.87
CA LEU A 74 -9.42 -14.26 1.64
C LEU A 74 -8.50 -13.34 2.45
N TYR A 75 -7.52 -13.90 3.16
CA TYR A 75 -6.51 -13.12 3.89
C TYR A 75 -5.71 -12.19 2.98
N THR A 76 -5.38 -12.67 1.78
CA THR A 76 -4.67 -11.89 0.76
C THR A 76 -5.53 -10.70 0.29
N TYR A 77 -6.84 -10.90 0.07
CA TYR A 77 -7.76 -9.81 -0.27
C TYR A 77 -8.02 -8.84 0.89
N PHE A 78 -7.96 -9.28 2.15
CA PHE A 78 -8.08 -8.37 3.30
C PHE A 78 -6.95 -7.33 3.39
N ARG A 79 -5.89 -7.45 2.59
CA ARG A 79 -4.87 -6.40 2.47
C ARG A 79 -5.37 -5.12 1.83
N PHE A 80 -6.36 -5.18 0.95
CA PHE A 80 -6.94 -3.99 0.33
C PHE A 80 -7.47 -3.01 1.39
N PRO A 81 -8.35 -3.42 2.34
CA PRO A 81 -8.77 -2.60 3.46
C PRO A 81 -7.63 -2.02 4.29
N VAL A 82 -6.57 -2.80 4.54
CA VAL A 82 -5.40 -2.34 5.33
C VAL A 82 -4.66 -1.22 4.60
N TRP A 83 -4.43 -1.37 3.29
CA TRP A 83 -3.79 -0.35 2.47
C TRP A 83 -4.63 0.92 2.34
N TRP A 84 -5.96 0.77 2.23
CA TRP A 84 -6.89 1.90 2.25
C TRP A 84 -6.83 2.67 3.57
N PHE A 85 -6.80 1.94 4.70
CA PHE A 85 -6.70 2.56 6.01
C PHE A 85 -5.40 3.36 6.18
N ILE A 86 -4.26 2.80 5.75
CA ILE A 86 -2.96 3.49 5.75
C ILE A 86 -2.99 4.73 4.84
N GLY A 87 -3.57 4.61 3.64
CA GLY A 87 -3.71 5.73 2.71
C GLY A 87 -4.57 6.87 3.28
N ILE A 88 -5.71 6.56 3.89
CA ILE A 88 -6.58 7.55 4.54
C ILE A 88 -5.84 8.23 5.70
N LEU A 89 -5.14 7.47 6.54
CA LEU A 89 -4.34 8.04 7.62
C LEU A 89 -3.30 9.03 7.11
N GLN A 90 -2.58 8.69 6.03
CA GLN A 90 -1.62 9.60 5.42
C GLN A 90 -2.26 10.87 4.88
N LEU A 91 -3.42 10.77 4.22
CA LEU A 91 -4.15 11.93 3.73
C LEU A 91 -4.56 12.87 4.88
N LEU A 92 -5.02 12.32 6.01
CA LEU A 92 -5.38 13.09 7.19
C LEU A 92 -4.15 13.78 7.81
N ILE A 93 -3.03 13.06 7.93
CA ILE A 93 -1.76 13.61 8.43
C ILE A 93 -1.28 14.75 7.53
N LEU A 94 -1.24 14.53 6.22
CA LEU A 94 -0.82 15.52 5.23
C LEU A 94 -1.70 16.77 5.29
N ARG A 95 -3.02 16.59 5.42
CA ARG A 95 -3.96 17.70 5.60
C ARG A 95 -3.67 18.52 6.85
N LYS A 96 -3.32 17.87 7.97
CA LYS A 96 -2.97 18.55 9.23
C LYS A 96 -1.67 19.35 9.14
N PHE A 97 -0.71 18.95 8.30
CA PHE A 97 0.56 19.66 8.13
C PHE A 97 0.52 20.79 7.10
N ILE A 98 -0.42 20.74 6.15
CA ILE A 98 -0.59 21.76 5.11
C ILE A 98 -1.42 22.96 5.62
N ASN A 99 -2.32 22.72 6.57
CA ASN A 99 -3.29 23.69 7.10
C ASN A 99 -2.78 24.30 8.42
#